data_AF-A0A6D0FBS6-F1
#
_entry.id   AF-A0A6D0FBS6-F1
#
_cell.length_a   1.000
_cell.length_b   1.000
_cell.length_c   1.000
_cell.angle_alpha   90.00
_cell.angle_beta   90.00
_cell.angle_gamma   90.00
#
_symmetry.space_group_name_H-M   'P 1'
#
loop_
_entity.id
_entity.type
_entity.pdbx_description
1 polymer ?
#
loop_
_entity_poly.entity_id
_entity_poly.type
_entity_poly.pdbx_seq_one_letter_code
_entity_poly.pdbx_strand_id
1 'polypeptide(L)'
;GMHGVRSTNYILQEADLLIVLGARFDDRAIGKTEQFCPNAKIIHVDIDRAELGKIKQPHVAIQADVDDVLAQLIPQVEAQPRAEWHQLVADLQREFPCPIPKACDPLSHYGLINAVAACVDDNAIITTDVGQHQMWTAQAYPLNRPRQWLTSGGLGTMGFGLPAAIGAALANPDRKVLCFSGDGSLMMNIQEMATASENQLDVKIILMNN
;
A
#
# COMPACT_ATOMS: atom_id res chain seq x y z
N GLY A 1 8.57 -3.89 5.77
CA GLY A 1 8.42 -4.15 4.33
C GLY A 1 9.70 -3.87 3.59
N MET A 2 10.01 -4.66 2.56
CA MET A 2 11.24 -4.59 1.74
C MET A 2 11.50 -3.20 1.14
N HIS A 3 10.44 -2.54 0.64
CA HIS A 3 10.48 -1.16 0.14
C HIS A 3 9.68 -0.20 1.03
N GLY A 4 9.43 -0.58 2.28
CA GLY A 4 8.74 0.27 3.24
C GLY A 4 9.61 1.44 3.69
N VAL A 5 8.98 2.42 4.33
CA VAL A 5 9.69 3.53 4.97
C VAL A 5 10.67 2.97 6.00
N ARG A 6 11.93 3.44 5.98
CA ARG A 6 12.99 2.88 6.83
C ARG A 6 12.69 3.01 8.32
N SER A 7 12.20 4.17 8.77
CA SER A 7 11.85 4.40 10.18
C SER A 7 10.76 3.44 10.67
N THR A 8 9.76 3.12 9.84
CA THR A 8 8.68 2.20 10.25
C THR A 8 9.17 0.77 10.43
N ASN A 9 10.19 0.34 9.68
CA ASN A 9 10.82 -0.96 9.91
C ASN A 9 11.54 -1.01 11.27
N TYR A 10 12.19 0.07 11.73
CA TYR A 10 12.78 0.13 13.08
C TYR A 10 11.70 0.20 14.16
N ILE A 11 10.68 1.04 13.97
CA ILE A 11 9.55 1.16 14.90
C ILE A 11 8.89 -0.19 15.14
N LEU A 12 8.66 -0.98 14.09
CA LEU A 12 8.09 -2.33 14.23
C LEU A 12 8.97 -3.26 15.08
N GLN A 13 10.29 -3.16 14.98
CA GLN A 13 11.22 -3.99 15.76
C GLN A 13 11.20 -3.66 17.26
N GLU A 14 10.87 -2.41 17.61
CA GLU A 14 10.75 -1.96 19.00
C GLU A 14 9.36 -2.23 19.61
N ALA A 15 8.39 -2.66 18.80
CA ALA A 15 7.03 -2.93 19.30
C ALA A 15 7.01 -4.15 20.24
N ASP A 16 6.29 -4.02 21.36
CA ASP A 16 6.02 -5.11 22.30
C ASP A 16 4.72 -5.87 21.99
N LEU A 17 3.86 -5.27 21.15
CA LEU A 17 2.60 -5.83 20.67
C LEU A 17 2.37 -5.49 19.19
N LEU A 18 2.13 -6.50 18.38
CA LEU A 18 1.62 -6.38 17.02
C LEU A 18 0.12 -6.71 17.00
N ILE A 19 -0.67 -5.79 16.46
CA ILE A 19 -2.09 -6.00 16.16
C ILE A 19 -2.21 -6.16 14.64
N VAL A 20 -2.37 -7.40 14.19
CA VAL A 20 -2.36 -7.77 12.77
C VAL A 20 -3.78 -8.08 12.33
N LEU A 21 -4.33 -7.23 11.46
CA LEU A 21 -5.71 -7.29 11.01
C LEU A 21 -5.73 -7.53 9.49
N GLY A 22 -6.23 -8.69 9.05
CA GLY A 22 -6.42 -9.01 7.62
C GLY A 22 -5.12 -9.03 6.80
N ALA A 23 -3.99 -9.36 7.42
CA ALA A 23 -2.68 -9.44 6.77
C ALA A 23 -2.05 -10.82 6.96
N ARG A 24 -1.31 -11.25 5.93
CA ARG A 24 -0.81 -12.64 5.78
C ARG A 24 0.69 -12.84 6.01
N PHE A 25 1.38 -11.88 6.63
CA PHE A 25 2.83 -11.94 6.93
C PHE A 25 3.73 -12.35 5.74
N ASP A 26 3.42 -11.85 4.54
CA ASP A 26 4.18 -12.10 3.31
C ASP A 26 5.68 -11.77 3.49
N ASP A 27 6.56 -12.51 2.82
CA ASP A 27 8.01 -12.37 2.92
C ASP A 27 8.49 -10.96 2.52
N ARG A 28 7.83 -10.30 1.56
CA ARG A 28 8.11 -8.90 1.21
C ARG A 28 7.71 -7.93 2.31
N ALA A 29 6.77 -8.29 3.18
CA ALA A 29 6.38 -7.46 4.31
C ALA A 29 7.34 -7.64 5.49
N ILE A 30 7.69 -8.88 5.84
CA ILE A 30 8.38 -9.20 7.10
C ILE A 30 9.88 -9.49 6.95
N GLY A 31 10.36 -9.80 5.75
CA GLY A 31 11.73 -10.27 5.54
C GLY A 31 11.95 -11.64 6.17
N LYS A 32 13.02 -11.78 6.97
CA LYS A 32 13.33 -13.04 7.66
C LYS A 32 12.38 -13.23 8.85
N THR A 33 11.55 -14.27 8.78
CA THR A 33 10.53 -14.58 9.78
C THR A 33 11.09 -14.60 11.20
N GLU A 34 12.21 -15.24 11.46
CA GLU A 34 12.78 -15.38 12.81
C GLU A 34 13.23 -14.03 13.40
N GLN A 35 13.55 -13.06 12.55
CA GLN A 35 14.05 -11.74 12.93
C GLN A 35 12.97 -10.65 12.92
N PHE A 36 11.75 -10.98 12.48
CA PHE A 36 10.66 -10.01 12.44
C PHE A 36 10.02 -9.87 13.83
N CYS A 37 10.21 -8.70 14.44
CA CYS A 37 9.62 -8.28 15.73
C CYS A 37 9.80 -9.35 16.84
N PRO A 38 11.05 -9.67 17.22
CA PRO A 38 11.36 -10.83 18.06
C PRO A 38 10.79 -10.73 19.49
N ASN A 39 10.57 -9.50 19.97
CA ASN A 39 10.07 -9.23 21.32
C ASN A 39 8.56 -8.99 21.38
N ALA A 40 7.89 -8.93 20.21
CA ALA A 40 6.48 -8.57 20.15
C ALA A 40 5.56 -9.76 20.45
N LYS A 41 4.57 -9.54 21.33
CA LYS A 41 3.36 -10.37 21.34
C LYS A 41 2.57 -10.09 20.07
N ILE A 42 1.87 -11.11 19.57
CA ILE A 42 1.15 -10.99 18.29
C ILE A 42 -0.32 -11.34 18.52
N ILE A 43 -1.20 -10.40 18.16
CA ILE A 43 -2.62 -10.64 17.96
C ILE A 43 -2.84 -10.71 16.44
N HIS A 44 -3.40 -11.80 15.95
CA HIS A 44 -3.68 -12.00 14.51
C HIS A 44 -5.15 -12.29 14.30
N VAL A 45 -5.82 -11.40 13.57
CA VAL A 45 -7.21 -11.53 13.13
C VAL A 45 -7.20 -11.79 11.63
N ASP A 46 -7.71 -12.94 11.23
CA ASP A 46 -7.84 -13.32 9.83
C ASP A 46 -9.12 -14.14 9.63
N ILE A 47 -9.77 -13.96 8.49
CA ILE A 47 -10.99 -14.72 8.16
C ILE A 47 -10.62 -16.15 7.72
N ASP A 48 -9.44 -16.33 7.15
CA ASP A 48 -8.93 -17.62 6.71
C ASP A 48 -8.14 -18.31 7.82
N ARG A 49 -8.65 -19.46 8.28
CA ARG A 49 -7.99 -20.30 9.27
C ARG A 49 -6.59 -20.72 8.83
N ALA A 50 -6.37 -20.92 7.53
CA ALA A 50 -5.10 -21.40 7.01
C ALA A 50 -3.98 -20.35 7.12
N GLU A 51 -4.31 -19.07 7.29
CA GLU A 51 -3.34 -17.98 7.46
C GLU A 51 -2.88 -17.83 8.92
N LEU A 52 -3.74 -18.17 9.88
CA LEU A 52 -3.45 -18.09 11.31
C LEU A 52 -2.36 -19.11 11.70
N GLY A 53 -1.19 -18.61 12.11
CA GLY A 53 -0.06 -19.45 12.48
C GLY A 53 0.73 -20.03 11.30
N LYS A 54 0.41 -19.63 10.05
CA LYS A 54 1.09 -20.14 8.85
C LYS A 54 2.57 -19.76 8.78
N ILE A 55 2.87 -18.49 9.03
CA ILE A 55 4.22 -17.92 8.93
C ILE A 55 4.74 -17.52 10.31
N LYS A 56 3.92 -16.82 11.10
CA LYS A 56 4.24 -16.41 12.48
C LYS A 56 3.19 -16.98 13.42
N GLN A 57 3.64 -17.59 14.52
CA GLN A 57 2.74 -18.07 15.56
C GLN A 57 2.20 -16.90 16.40
N PRO A 58 0.90 -16.62 16.35
CA PRO A 58 0.32 -15.56 17.17
C PRO A 58 0.17 -16.01 18.64
N HIS A 59 0.17 -15.04 19.55
CA HIS A 59 -0.16 -15.26 20.95
C HIS A 59 -1.68 -15.31 21.16
N VAL A 60 -2.43 -14.54 20.36
CA VAL A 60 -3.89 -14.57 20.27
C VAL A 60 -4.28 -14.63 18.80
N ALA A 61 -5.02 -15.66 18.41
CA ALA A 61 -5.55 -15.83 17.07
C ALA A 61 -7.08 -15.72 17.09
N ILE A 62 -7.65 -14.90 16.21
CA ILE A 62 -9.10 -14.73 16.06
C ILE A 62 -9.46 -15.05 14.62
N GLN A 63 -10.26 -16.09 14.42
CA GLN A 63 -10.78 -16.44 13.10
C GLN A 63 -12.17 -15.82 12.89
N ALA A 64 -12.24 -14.66 12.25
CA ALA A 64 -13.49 -13.94 11.99
C ALA A 64 -13.28 -12.83 10.95
N ASP A 65 -14.38 -12.20 10.52
CA ASP A 65 -14.31 -10.92 9.82
C ASP A 65 -13.69 -9.86 10.75
N VAL A 66 -12.73 -9.10 10.22
CA VAL A 66 -12.06 -8.03 10.95
C VAL A 66 -13.06 -6.94 11.35
N ASP A 67 -14.08 -6.67 10.54
CA ASP A 67 -15.08 -5.64 10.86
C ASP A 67 -15.89 -5.99 12.11
N ASP A 68 -16.38 -7.23 12.19
CA ASP A 68 -17.11 -7.76 13.36
C ASP A 68 -16.23 -7.77 14.63
N VAL A 69 -14.95 -8.10 14.48
CA VAL A 69 -13.99 -8.10 15.58
C VAL A 69 -13.73 -6.68 16.07
N LEU A 70 -13.51 -5.73 15.16
CA LEU A 70 -13.28 -4.33 15.52
C LEU A 70 -14.52 -3.70 16.19
N ALA A 71 -15.72 -4.01 15.70
CA ALA A 71 -16.97 -3.53 16.30
C ALA A 71 -17.11 -3.95 17.78
N GLN A 72 -16.60 -5.13 18.14
CA GLN A 72 -16.61 -5.63 19.52
C GLN A 72 -15.39 -5.21 20.33
N LEU A 73 -14.22 -5.08 19.69
CA LEU A 73 -12.96 -4.78 20.36
C LEU A 73 -12.83 -3.29 20.70
N ILE A 74 -13.15 -2.39 19.77
CA ILE A 74 -12.97 -0.93 19.94
C ILE A 74 -13.65 -0.40 21.22
N PRO A 75 -14.91 -0.80 21.55
CA PRO A 75 -15.56 -0.35 22.79
C PRO A 75 -14.87 -0.82 24.09
N GLN A 76 -14.03 -1.86 24.02
CA GLN A 76 -13.30 -2.40 25.16
C GLN A 76 -11.89 -1.83 25.31
N VAL A 77 -11.40 -1.10 24.31
CA VAL A 77 -10.07 -0.49 24.35
C VAL A 77 -10.16 0.87 25.02
N GLU A 78 -9.53 0.99 26.19
CA GLU A 78 -9.36 2.27 26.85
C GLU A 78 -8.25 3.09 26.17
N ALA A 79 -8.53 4.38 25.95
CA ALA A 79 -7.53 5.31 25.44
C ALA A 79 -6.50 5.62 26.53
N GLN A 80 -5.30 5.06 26.36
CA GLN A 80 -4.16 5.31 27.25
C GLN A 80 -3.12 6.18 26.53
N PRO A 81 -2.68 7.31 27.11
CA PRO A 81 -1.58 8.08 26.54
C PRO A 81 -0.30 7.25 26.51
N ARG A 82 0.30 7.08 25.34
CA ARG A 82 1.57 6.36 25.17
C ARG A 82 2.70 7.33 24.83
N ALA A 83 2.89 8.36 25.66
CA ALA A 83 3.79 9.48 25.36
C ALA A 83 5.23 9.03 25.05
N GLU A 84 5.78 8.09 25.83
CA GLU A 84 7.12 7.53 25.60
C GLU A 84 7.22 6.80 24.25
N TRP A 85 6.22 5.99 23.92
CA TRP A 85 6.14 5.31 22.62
C TRP A 85 6.04 6.31 21.46
N HIS A 86 5.18 7.33 21.58
CA HIS A 86 5.05 8.37 20.56
C HIS A 86 6.33 9.18 20.39
N GLN A 87 7.06 9.43 21.48
CA GLN A 87 8.37 10.07 21.42
C GLN A 87 9.40 9.20 20.70
N LEU A 88 9.49 7.90 21.03
CA LEU A 88 10.36 6.95 20.33
C LEU A 88 10.06 6.90 18.82
N VAL A 89 8.78 6.82 18.46
CA VAL A 89 8.34 6.85 17.05
C VAL A 89 8.81 8.14 16.36
N ALA A 90 8.60 9.29 16.99
CA ALA A 90 9.04 10.57 16.44
C ALA A 90 10.57 10.67 16.34
N ASP A 91 11.31 10.10 17.29
CA ASP A 91 12.78 10.08 17.30
C ASP A 91 13.32 9.23 16.14
N LEU A 92 12.80 8.02 15.96
CA LEU A 92 13.18 7.13 14.85
C LEU A 92 12.81 7.71 13.48
N GLN A 93 11.68 8.44 13.39
CA GLN A 93 11.30 9.15 12.17
C GLN A 93 12.25 10.32 11.85
N ARG A 94 12.76 11.02 12.88
CA ARG A 94 13.76 12.08 12.71
C ARG A 94 15.15 11.53 12.38
N GLU A 95 15.53 10.40 12.97
CA GLU A 95 16.82 9.74 12.73
C GLU A 95 16.88 9.09 11.34
N PHE A 96 15.78 8.44 10.93
CA PHE A 96 15.66 7.76 9.64
C PHE A 96 14.53 8.37 8.80
N PRO A 97 14.69 9.61 8.33
CA PRO A 97 13.69 10.24 7.48
C PRO A 97 13.52 9.44 6.18
N CYS A 98 12.35 9.61 5.54
CA CYS A 98 12.09 9.11 4.21
C CYS A 98 12.23 10.27 3.20
N PRO A 99 13.46 10.67 2.81
CA PRO A 99 13.61 11.77 1.89
C PRO A 99 12.98 11.39 0.55
N ILE A 100 12.17 12.31 0.02
CA ILE A 100 11.67 12.24 -1.35
C ILE A 100 12.57 13.16 -2.18
N PRO A 101 13.67 12.63 -2.77
CA PRO A 101 14.60 13.46 -3.51
C PRO A 101 13.89 14.14 -4.68
N LYS A 102 14.19 15.43 -4.86
CA LYS A 102 13.61 16.26 -5.94
C LYS A 102 12.08 16.27 -5.95
N ALA A 103 11.43 16.22 -4.78
CA ALA A 103 9.97 16.19 -4.64
C ALA A 103 9.21 17.32 -5.39
N CYS A 104 9.86 18.45 -5.65
CA CYS A 104 9.29 19.58 -6.40
C CYS A 104 9.65 19.60 -7.89
N ASP A 105 10.51 18.69 -8.36
CA ASP A 105 10.88 18.55 -9.77
C ASP A 105 9.91 17.57 -10.44
N PRO A 106 8.96 18.04 -11.27
CA PRO A 106 7.95 17.20 -11.90
C PRO A 106 8.53 16.19 -12.91
N LEU A 107 9.81 16.31 -13.26
CA LEU A 107 10.51 15.35 -14.13
C LEU A 107 11.25 14.27 -13.35
N SER A 108 11.38 14.41 -12.03
CA SER A 108 11.83 13.30 -11.17
C SER A 108 10.67 12.33 -10.93
N HIS A 109 10.95 11.04 -10.71
CA HIS A 109 9.92 10.02 -10.49
C HIS A 109 8.99 10.39 -9.32
N TYR A 110 9.54 10.86 -8.20
CA TYR A 110 8.73 11.29 -7.07
C TYR A 110 8.00 12.62 -7.29
N GLY A 111 8.67 13.61 -7.88
CA GLY A 111 8.03 14.90 -8.15
C GLY A 111 6.94 14.79 -9.21
N LEU A 112 7.06 13.86 -10.18
CA LEU A 112 5.98 13.51 -11.10
C LEU A 112 4.75 12.99 -10.36
N ILE A 113 4.94 12.04 -9.44
CA ILE A 113 3.85 11.48 -8.63
C ILE A 113 3.17 12.57 -7.81
N ASN A 114 3.96 13.42 -7.13
CA ASN A 114 3.44 14.54 -6.34
C ASN A 114 2.69 15.57 -7.18
N ALA A 115 3.23 15.93 -8.35
CA ALA A 115 2.61 16.86 -9.28
C ALA A 115 1.28 16.32 -9.81
N VAL A 116 1.23 15.03 -10.14
CA VAL A 116 -0.02 14.37 -10.56
C VAL A 116 -1.03 14.32 -9.42
N ALA A 117 -0.60 14.00 -8.19
CA ALA A 117 -1.47 14.01 -7.01
C ALA A 117 -2.06 15.41 -6.76
N ALA A 118 -1.26 16.49 -6.93
CA ALA A 118 -1.72 17.87 -6.78
C ALA A 118 -2.76 18.31 -7.84
N CYS A 119 -2.92 17.56 -8.94
CA CYS A 119 -3.88 17.85 -10.00
C CYS A 119 -5.26 17.19 -9.77
N VAL A 120 -5.42 16.38 -8.72
CA VAL A 120 -6.65 15.64 -8.42
C VAL A 120 -7.01 15.75 -6.93
N ASP A 121 -8.24 15.39 -6.59
CA ASP A 121 -8.70 15.26 -5.21
C ASP A 121 -8.60 13.80 -4.73
N ASP A 122 -8.98 13.55 -3.48
CA ASP A 122 -8.98 12.22 -2.86
C ASP A 122 -9.98 11.23 -3.51
N ASN A 123 -10.80 11.69 -4.46
CA ASN A 123 -11.74 10.82 -5.18
C ASN A 123 -11.07 10.04 -6.32
N ALA A 124 -9.90 10.46 -6.78
CA ALA A 124 -9.17 9.75 -7.84
C ALA A 124 -8.86 8.30 -7.45
N ILE A 125 -8.92 7.39 -8.43
CA ILE A 125 -8.50 5.98 -8.27
C ILE A 125 -7.13 5.82 -8.92
N ILE A 126 -6.24 5.13 -8.22
CA ILE A 126 -4.85 4.92 -8.62
C ILE A 126 -4.66 3.46 -8.95
N THR A 127 -4.33 3.18 -10.20
CA THR A 127 -3.83 1.87 -10.62
C THR A 127 -2.35 1.96 -10.91
N THR A 128 -1.64 0.85 -10.72
CA THR A 128 -0.28 0.75 -11.21
C THR A 128 0.00 -0.58 -11.87
N ASP A 129 0.96 -0.54 -12.76
CA ASP A 129 1.70 -1.73 -13.16
C ASP A 129 2.72 -2.15 -12.09
N VAL A 130 3.59 -3.10 -12.42
CA VAL A 130 4.57 -3.71 -11.50
C VAL A 130 5.99 -3.34 -11.89
N GLY A 131 6.78 -2.85 -10.93
CA GLY A 131 8.14 -2.37 -11.18
C GLY A 131 8.57 -1.28 -10.20
N GLN A 132 9.56 -0.48 -10.57
CA GLN A 132 10.01 0.62 -9.72
C GLN A 132 8.93 1.70 -9.56
N HIS A 133 8.20 2.02 -10.63
CA HIS A 133 7.09 2.98 -10.60
C HIS A 133 5.98 2.55 -9.62
N GLN A 134 5.76 1.25 -9.45
CA GLN A 134 4.83 0.70 -8.45
C GLN A 134 5.25 1.13 -7.04
N MET A 135 6.53 0.95 -6.70
CA MET A 135 7.06 1.27 -5.37
C MET A 135 7.12 2.77 -5.15
N TRP A 136 7.58 3.55 -6.14
CA TRP A 136 7.60 5.01 -6.03
C TRP A 136 6.20 5.57 -5.80
N THR A 137 5.20 5.08 -6.54
CA THR A 137 3.81 5.51 -6.38
C THR A 137 3.28 5.13 -5.00
N ALA A 138 3.56 3.91 -4.51
CA ALA A 138 3.16 3.50 -3.16
C ALA A 138 3.86 4.29 -2.04
N GLN A 139 5.07 4.80 -2.29
CA GLN A 139 5.85 5.58 -1.32
C GLN A 139 5.47 7.06 -1.27
N ALA A 140 5.06 7.65 -2.40
CA ALA A 140 4.87 9.10 -2.52
C ALA A 140 3.43 9.55 -2.79
N TYR A 141 2.58 8.73 -3.42
CA TYR A 141 1.20 9.14 -3.67
C TYR A 141 0.41 9.18 -2.35
N PRO A 142 -0.31 10.28 -2.04
CA PRO A 142 -1.07 10.42 -0.79
C PRO A 142 -2.38 9.62 -0.84
N LEU A 143 -2.30 8.31 -0.66
CA LEU A 143 -3.47 7.41 -0.64
C LEU A 143 -4.24 7.57 0.68
N ASN A 144 -5.45 8.13 0.61
CA ASN A 144 -6.24 8.52 1.79
C ASN A 144 -7.56 7.76 1.94
N ARG A 145 -7.89 6.82 1.02
CA ARG A 145 -9.19 6.11 1.03
C ARG A 145 -9.04 4.61 0.72
N PRO A 146 -9.84 3.72 1.36
CA PRO A 146 -9.91 2.32 0.96
C PRO A 146 -10.39 2.17 -0.49
N ARG A 147 -9.92 1.12 -1.18
CA ARG A 147 -10.23 0.86 -2.60
C ARG A 147 -9.83 2.00 -3.54
N GLN A 148 -8.88 2.85 -3.13
CA GLN A 148 -8.26 3.86 -3.98
C GLN A 148 -7.06 3.31 -4.74
N TRP A 149 -6.35 2.35 -4.14
CA TRP A 149 -5.11 1.77 -4.62
C TRP A 149 -5.34 0.39 -5.23
N LEU A 150 -5.09 0.25 -6.53
CA LEU A 150 -5.23 -0.99 -7.28
C LEU A 150 -3.87 -1.37 -7.87
N THR A 151 -3.23 -2.37 -7.29
CA THR A 151 -1.90 -2.83 -7.74
C THR A 151 -1.81 -4.35 -7.63
N SER A 152 -1.05 -4.99 -8.53
CA SER A 152 -0.77 -6.42 -8.42
C SER A 152 0.36 -6.67 -7.42
N GLY A 153 -0.01 -7.02 -6.19
CA GLY A 153 0.93 -7.27 -5.09
C GLY A 153 1.48 -8.69 -5.06
N GLY A 154 0.61 -9.68 -4.84
CA GLY A 154 1.03 -11.07 -4.58
C GLY A 154 1.72 -11.74 -5.77
N LEU A 155 1.06 -11.76 -6.94
CA LEU A 155 1.65 -12.35 -8.16
C LEU A 155 2.64 -11.41 -8.85
N GLY A 156 2.48 -10.09 -8.68
CA GLY A 156 3.36 -9.10 -9.31
C GLY A 156 3.24 -9.10 -10.84
N THR A 157 2.01 -9.12 -11.36
CA THR A 157 1.74 -9.19 -12.81
C THR A 157 1.98 -7.85 -13.50
N MET A 158 3.00 -7.77 -14.35
CA MET A 158 3.18 -6.67 -15.30
C MET A 158 2.07 -6.67 -16.36
N GLY A 159 1.64 -5.48 -16.82
CA GLY A 159 0.50 -5.31 -17.72
C GLY A 159 -0.86 -5.25 -17.00
N PHE A 160 -0.89 -5.28 -15.67
CA PHE A 160 -2.09 -5.16 -14.85
C PHE A 160 -2.69 -3.75 -14.88
N GLY A 161 -1.84 -2.71 -14.92
CA GLY A 161 -2.22 -1.33 -14.62
C GLY A 161 -3.32 -0.77 -15.52
N LEU A 162 -3.16 -0.88 -16.84
CA LEU A 162 -4.11 -0.38 -17.84
C LEU A 162 -5.47 -1.11 -17.81
N PRO A 163 -5.56 -2.44 -17.92
CA PRO A 163 -6.86 -3.13 -17.83
C PRO A 163 -7.53 -2.95 -16.46
N ALA A 164 -6.78 -2.86 -15.36
CA ALA A 164 -7.35 -2.53 -14.06
C ALA A 164 -7.92 -1.11 -14.03
N ALA A 165 -7.27 -0.14 -14.69
CA ALA A 165 -7.77 1.23 -14.80
C ALA A 165 -9.08 1.30 -15.59
N ILE A 166 -9.18 0.53 -16.68
CA ILE A 166 -10.40 0.40 -17.47
C ILE A 166 -11.54 -0.14 -16.62
N GLY A 167 -11.31 -1.24 -15.88
CA GLY A 167 -12.31 -1.80 -14.97
C GLY A 167 -12.73 -0.82 -13.86
N ALA A 168 -11.76 -0.07 -13.30
CA ALA A 168 -12.04 0.94 -12.29
C ALA A 168 -12.89 2.11 -12.84
N ALA A 169 -12.62 2.57 -14.05
CA ALA A 169 -13.36 3.64 -14.71
C ALA A 169 -14.79 3.19 -15.05
N LEU A 170 -14.95 1.96 -15.55
CA LEU A 170 -16.27 1.37 -15.80
C LEU A 170 -17.11 1.26 -14.50
N ALA A 171 -16.47 0.87 -13.39
CA ALA A 171 -17.14 0.74 -12.10
C ALA A 171 -17.40 2.10 -11.41
N ASN A 172 -16.68 3.16 -11.78
CA ASN A 172 -16.76 4.48 -11.17
C ASN A 172 -16.71 5.59 -12.23
N PRO A 173 -17.77 5.76 -13.06
CA PRO A 173 -17.74 6.66 -14.21
C PRO A 173 -17.45 8.13 -13.86
N ASP A 174 -17.81 8.55 -12.64
CA ASP A 174 -17.64 9.94 -12.18
C ASP A 174 -16.24 10.23 -11.60
N ARG A 175 -15.37 9.21 -11.46
CA ARG A 175 -14.05 9.36 -10.84
C ARG A 175 -12.94 9.33 -11.89
N LYS A 176 -11.97 10.23 -11.72
CA LYS A 176 -10.72 10.19 -12.48
C LYS A 176 -9.95 8.93 -12.12
N VAL A 177 -9.45 8.21 -13.13
CA VAL A 177 -8.61 7.02 -12.93
C VAL A 177 -7.21 7.29 -13.47
N LEU A 178 -6.21 7.19 -12.60
CA LEU A 178 -4.80 7.43 -12.90
C LEU A 178 -4.07 6.09 -12.92
N CYS A 179 -3.46 5.75 -14.05
CA CYS A 179 -2.64 4.55 -14.23
C CYS A 179 -1.17 4.94 -14.28
N PHE A 180 -0.43 4.76 -13.19
CA PHE A 180 1.04 4.90 -13.22
C PHE A 180 1.66 3.61 -13.77
N SER A 181 2.31 3.70 -14.92
CA SER A 181 2.91 2.55 -15.59
C SER A 181 4.37 2.77 -15.95
N GLY A 182 5.14 1.69 -15.98
CA GLY A 182 6.45 1.63 -16.63
C GLY A 182 6.30 1.26 -18.12
N ASP A 183 7.34 1.54 -18.89
CA ASP A 183 7.48 1.22 -20.32
C ASP A 183 7.24 -0.27 -20.63
N GLY A 184 7.95 -1.17 -19.95
CA GLY A 184 7.86 -2.60 -20.19
C GLY A 184 6.51 -3.19 -19.79
N SER A 185 5.90 -2.66 -18.73
CA SER A 185 4.59 -3.13 -18.27
C SER A 185 3.46 -2.65 -19.17
N LEU A 186 3.49 -1.38 -19.59
CA LEU A 186 2.46 -0.81 -20.44
C LEU A 186 2.39 -1.57 -21.78
N MET A 187 3.54 -1.93 -22.34
CA MET A 187 3.62 -2.68 -23.59
C MET A 187 2.97 -4.06 -23.54
N MET A 188 2.85 -4.69 -22.37
CA MET A 188 2.25 -6.03 -22.26
C MET A 188 0.76 -6.04 -22.60
N ASN A 189 0.04 -4.94 -22.36
CA ASN A 189 -1.38 -4.82 -22.63
C ASN A 189 -1.74 -3.50 -23.34
N ILE A 190 -0.83 -2.98 -24.18
CA ILE A 190 -1.01 -1.70 -24.87
C ILE A 190 -2.24 -1.68 -25.79
N GLN A 191 -2.67 -2.84 -26.28
CA GLN A 191 -3.86 -2.98 -27.12
C GLN A 191 -5.15 -2.49 -26.43
N GLU A 192 -5.19 -2.49 -25.09
CA GLU A 192 -6.36 -2.03 -24.33
C GLU A 192 -6.57 -0.51 -24.40
N MET A 193 -5.63 0.26 -24.96
CA MET A 193 -5.90 1.65 -25.33
C MET A 193 -7.05 1.78 -26.32
N ALA A 194 -7.25 0.78 -27.21
CA ALA A 194 -8.42 0.74 -28.09
C ALA A 194 -9.70 0.62 -27.27
N THR A 195 -9.75 -0.32 -26.32
CA THR A 195 -10.88 -0.52 -25.40
C THR A 195 -11.21 0.76 -24.63
N ALA A 196 -10.21 1.44 -24.05
CA ALA A 196 -10.42 2.68 -23.32
C ALA A 196 -11.00 3.81 -24.20
N SER A 197 -10.50 3.93 -25.43
CA SER A 197 -10.95 4.94 -26.40
C SER A 197 -12.37 4.67 -26.90
N GLU A 198 -12.68 3.44 -27.30
CA GLU A 198 -13.99 3.04 -27.81
C GLU A 198 -15.11 3.23 -26.77
N ASN A 199 -14.78 3.04 -25.49
CA ASN A 199 -15.70 3.25 -24.38
C ASN A 199 -15.62 4.66 -23.77
N GLN A 200 -14.79 5.55 -24.33
CA GLN A 200 -14.63 6.95 -23.90
C GLN A 200 -14.32 7.09 -22.39
N LEU A 201 -13.48 6.21 -21.86
CA LEU A 201 -13.20 6.14 -20.42
C LEU A 201 -12.24 7.24 -19.98
N ASP A 202 -12.48 7.82 -18.80
CA ASP A 202 -11.62 8.86 -18.20
C ASP A 202 -10.37 8.28 -17.51
N VAL A 203 -9.56 7.54 -18.29
CA VAL A 203 -8.30 6.95 -17.84
C VAL A 203 -7.13 7.84 -18.25
N LYS A 204 -6.27 8.20 -17.29
CA LYS A 204 -5.03 8.95 -17.51
C LYS A 204 -3.84 8.03 -17.29
N ILE A 205 -3.03 7.81 -18.31
CA ILE A 205 -1.84 6.97 -18.23
C ILE A 205 -0.64 7.88 -17.95
N ILE A 206 0.01 7.67 -16.81
CA ILE A 206 1.24 8.35 -16.40
C ILE A 206 2.38 7.36 -16.64
N LEU A 207 2.96 7.44 -17.83
CA LEU A 207 4.05 6.56 -18.25
C LEU A 207 5.40 7.07 -17.74
N MET A 208 6.05 6.30 -16.88
CA MET A 208 7.44 6.50 -16.46
C MET A 208 8.35 5.65 -17.37
N ASN A 209 8.95 6.27 -18.37
CA ASN A 209 9.80 5.61 -19.37
C ASN A 209 11.28 5.90 -19.06
N ASN A 210 12.10 4.86 -18.85
CA ASN A 210 13.49 4.97 -18.40
C ASN A 210 14.49 4.16 -19.25
#